data_AF-A0AAD5SD83-F1
#
_entry.id   AF-A0AAD5SD83-F1
#
_cell.length_a   1.000
_cell.length_b   1.000
_cell.length_c   1.000
_cell.angle_alpha   90.00
_cell.angle_beta   90.00
_cell.angle_gamma   90.00
#
_symmetry.space_group_name_H-M   'P 1'
#
loop_
_entity.id
_entity.type
_entity.pdbx_description
1 polymer ?
#
loop_
_entity_poly.entity_id
_entity_poly.type
_entity_poly.pdbx_seq_one_letter_code
_entity_poly.pdbx_strand_id
1 'polypeptide(L)'
;MFYVATAHRADSVIQSVKGPFTGPDDLNLIIAKSLHLELYVVVDVPATDDDGSAGADQTSTAPAGKTLRPILDNIPIYGRVAYIDLYKPPSSPTSLLYILTEHQRYSILRFNPTTSAIETLCTGDLTDRTGRLSSEGIMSCVDPKARVI
;
A
#
# COMPACT_ATOMS: atom_id res chain seq x y z
N MET A 1 -3.86 15.71 -34.48
CA MET A 1 -3.20 15.78 -33.16
C MET A 1 -4.21 15.32 -32.13
N PHE A 2 -3.88 14.36 -31.28
CA PHE A 2 -4.81 13.80 -30.30
C PHE A 2 -4.31 14.10 -28.88
N TYR A 3 -5.23 14.44 -27.98
CA TYR A 3 -4.99 14.55 -26.55
C TYR A 3 -5.78 13.45 -25.86
N VAL A 4 -5.09 12.65 -25.05
CA VAL A 4 -5.70 11.56 -24.27
C VAL A 4 -5.82 12.03 -22.83
N ALA A 5 -7.02 11.92 -22.27
CA ALA A 5 -7.34 12.32 -20.91
C ALA A 5 -8.09 11.19 -20.18
N THR A 6 -7.84 11.07 -18.88
CA THR A 6 -8.54 10.10 -18.03
C THR A 6 -9.86 10.69 -17.54
N ALA A 7 -10.99 10.18 -18.03
CA ALA A 7 -12.31 10.57 -17.55
C ALA A 7 -12.67 9.94 -16.19
N HIS A 8 -12.30 8.67 -16.00
CA HIS A 8 -12.47 7.93 -14.76
C HIS A 8 -11.20 7.13 -14.46
N ARG A 9 -10.77 7.09 -13.19
CA ARG A 9 -9.59 6.32 -12.78
C ARG A 9 -9.92 4.83 -12.73
N ALA A 10 -8.89 3.99 -12.68
CA ALA A 10 -9.08 2.56 -12.57
C ALA A 10 -9.67 2.19 -11.19
N ASP A 11 -10.72 1.36 -11.18
CA ASP A 11 -11.34 0.87 -9.93
C ASP A 11 -10.93 -0.56 -9.57
N SER A 12 -10.41 -1.31 -10.55
CA SER A 12 -9.98 -2.69 -10.34
C SER A 12 -8.76 -2.73 -9.44
N VAL A 13 -8.90 -3.41 -8.30
CA VAL A 13 -7.81 -3.70 -7.37
C VAL A 13 -7.03 -4.91 -7.88
N ILE A 14 -5.73 -4.74 -8.09
CA ILE A 14 -4.85 -5.82 -8.53
C ILE A 14 -4.20 -6.54 -7.35
N GLN A 15 -3.83 -5.80 -6.31
CA GLN A 15 -3.13 -6.31 -5.13
C GLN A 15 -3.32 -5.30 -3.98
N SER A 16 -3.31 -5.80 -2.76
CA SER A 16 -3.29 -4.97 -1.56
C SER A 16 -2.31 -5.53 -0.53
N VAL A 17 -1.73 -4.64 0.26
CA VAL A 17 -0.79 -4.99 1.33
C VAL A 17 -1.10 -4.19 2.58
N LYS A 18 -0.87 -4.81 3.73
CA LYS A 18 -1.09 -4.19 5.04
C LYS A 18 0.21 -4.13 5.83
N GLY A 19 0.38 -3.08 6.62
CA GLY A 19 1.53 -2.97 7.51
C GLY A 19 1.77 -1.55 7.99
N PRO A 20 2.76 -1.36 8.88
CA PRO A 20 3.12 -0.04 9.40
C PRO A 20 3.95 0.71 8.37
N PHE A 21 3.33 1.58 7.58
CA PHE A 21 3.96 2.37 6.51
C PHE A 21 4.06 3.86 6.85
N THR A 22 3.00 4.45 7.41
CA THR A 22 2.98 5.88 7.79
C THR A 22 3.61 6.14 9.16
N GLY A 23 3.46 5.19 10.06
CA GLY A 23 4.00 5.23 11.42
C GLY A 23 4.29 3.82 11.95
N PRO A 24 5.06 3.68 13.04
CA PRO A 24 5.40 2.37 13.61
C PRO A 24 4.19 1.65 14.22
N ASP A 25 3.21 2.40 14.74
CA ASP A 25 2.00 1.88 15.40
C ASP A 25 0.75 1.95 14.51
N ASP A 26 0.86 2.62 13.35
CA ASP A 26 -0.23 2.74 12.40
C ASP A 26 -0.44 1.43 11.66
N LEU A 27 -1.69 1.00 11.51
CA LEU A 27 -2.04 -0.07 10.58
C LEU A 27 -2.48 0.56 9.26
N ASN A 28 -1.64 0.45 8.23
CA ASN A 28 -1.99 0.93 6.89
C ASN A 28 -2.50 -0.18 6.00
N LEU A 29 -3.34 0.22 5.04
CA LEU A 29 -3.76 -0.58 3.90
C LEU A 29 -3.38 0.16 2.63
N ILE A 30 -2.52 -0.46 1.82
CA ILE A 30 -2.10 0.06 0.52
C ILE A 30 -2.78 -0.78 -0.55
N ILE A 31 -3.45 -0.12 -1.48
CA ILE A 31 -4.21 -0.76 -2.54
C ILE A 31 -3.60 -0.34 -3.87
N ALA A 32 -3.21 -1.30 -4.70
CA ALA A 32 -2.81 -1.04 -6.08
C ALA A 32 -4.00 -1.21 -7.02
N LYS A 33 -4.24 -0.19 -7.85
CA LYS A 33 -5.26 -0.13 -8.89
C LYS A 33 -4.61 0.18 -10.23
N SER A 34 -4.05 -0.84 -10.88
CA SER A 34 -3.34 -0.76 -12.16
C SER A 34 -2.19 0.25 -12.19
N LEU A 35 -2.47 1.53 -12.48
CA LEU A 35 -1.49 2.62 -12.59
C LEU A 35 -1.48 3.54 -11.36
N HIS A 36 -2.29 3.25 -10.35
CA HIS A 36 -2.45 4.11 -9.18
C HIS A 36 -2.34 3.28 -7.91
N LEU A 37 -1.87 3.92 -6.83
CA LEU A 37 -1.98 3.38 -5.49
C LEU A 37 -2.86 4.28 -4.63
N GLU A 38 -3.51 3.67 -3.66
CA GLU A 38 -4.25 4.33 -2.59
C GLU A 38 -3.67 3.88 -1.24
N LEU A 39 -3.55 4.82 -0.31
CA LEU A 39 -3.02 4.59 1.03
C LEU A 39 -4.07 4.98 2.06
N TYR A 40 -4.47 4.01 2.86
CA TYR A 40 -5.42 4.15 3.95
C TYR A 40 -4.74 3.85 5.29
N VAL A 41 -5.27 4.43 6.36
CA VAL A 41 -5.00 4.01 7.75
C VAL A 41 -6.28 3.45 8.36
N VAL A 42 -6.14 2.35 9.09
CA VAL A 42 -7.23 1.73 9.83
C VAL A 42 -7.42 2.49 11.12
N VAL A 43 -8.64 2.98 11.36
CA VAL A 43 -9.01 3.74 12.56
C VAL A 43 -10.16 3.01 13.26
N ASP A 44 -10.10 2.91 14.58
CA ASP A 44 -11.20 2.40 15.38
C ASP A 44 -12.28 3.50 15.51
N VAL A 45 -13.51 3.17 15.15
CA VAL A 45 -14.66 4.06 15.36
C VAL A 45 -15.10 3.86 16.80
N PRO A 46 -15.14 4.89 17.67
CA PRO A 46 -15.71 4.71 19.00
C PRO A 46 -17.18 4.31 18.85
N ALA A 47 -17.66 3.38 19.69
CA ALA A 47 -19.08 3.05 19.73
C ALA A 47 -19.83 4.34 20.07
N THR A 48 -20.43 4.99 19.07
CA THR A 48 -21.38 6.06 19.33
C THR A 48 -22.56 5.40 20.01
N ASP A 49 -22.77 5.76 21.28
CA ASP A 49 -23.97 5.48 22.06
C ASP A 49 -25.15 6.24 21.44
N ASP A 50 -25.59 5.86 20.24
CA ASP A 50 -26.77 6.39 19.57
C ASP A 50 -27.86 5.30 19.51
N ASP A 51 -28.24 4.85 20.70
CA ASP A 51 -29.60 4.47 21.05
C ASP A 51 -29.70 4.55 22.58
N GLY A 52 -30.37 5.58 23.08
CA GLY A 52 -30.62 5.77 24.50
C GLY A 52 -31.44 4.62 25.10
N SER A 53 -30.76 3.56 25.55
CA SER A 53 -31.31 2.61 26.50
C SER A 53 -30.21 2.06 27.41
N ALA A 54 -30.38 2.35 28.70
CA ALA A 54 -29.51 1.88 29.76
C ALA A 54 -29.63 0.34 29.91
N GLY A 55 -28.50 -0.34 29.81
CA GLY A 55 -28.40 -1.78 30.07
C GLY A 55 -26.95 -2.16 30.37
N ALA A 56 -26.62 -2.18 31.66
CA ALA A 56 -25.32 -2.59 32.16
C ALA A 56 -25.14 -4.11 32.01
N ASP A 57 -24.21 -4.53 31.15
CA ASP A 57 -23.48 -5.78 31.34
C ASP A 57 -22.07 -5.68 30.71
N GLN A 58 -21.07 -5.50 31.58
CA GLN A 58 -19.66 -5.35 31.20
C GLN A 58 -18.97 -6.71 31.29
N THR A 59 -19.22 -7.61 30.34
CA THR A 59 -18.36 -8.80 30.09
C THR A 59 -18.44 -9.23 28.62
N SER A 60 -17.89 -8.41 27.74
CA SER A 60 -17.23 -8.78 26.47
C SER A 60 -17.12 -7.51 25.63
N THR A 61 -15.95 -6.86 25.66
CA THR A 61 -15.67 -5.70 24.83
C THR A 61 -15.56 -6.14 23.37
N ALA A 62 -16.70 -6.37 22.72
CA ALA A 62 -16.80 -6.52 21.29
C ALA A 62 -16.34 -5.19 20.66
N PRO A 63 -15.32 -5.20 19.78
CA PRO A 63 -14.73 -3.96 19.33
C PRO A 63 -15.72 -3.18 18.48
N ALA A 64 -15.87 -1.90 18.82
CA ALA A 64 -16.47 -0.90 17.98
C ALA A 64 -15.84 -0.96 16.56
N GLY A 65 -16.64 -0.74 15.53
CA GLY A 65 -16.26 -1.06 14.14
C GLY A 65 -14.96 -0.38 13.69
N LYS A 66 -14.23 -1.02 12.77
CA LYS A 66 -13.03 -0.43 12.14
C LYS A 66 -13.40 0.27 10.84
N THR A 67 -12.86 1.45 10.63
CA THR A 67 -13.02 2.22 9.38
C THR A 67 -11.68 2.47 8.70
N LEU A 68 -11.72 2.76 7.40
CA LEU A 68 -10.55 3.15 6.61
C LEU A 68 -10.59 4.65 6.40
N ARG A 69 -9.59 5.34 6.94
CA ARG A 69 -9.37 6.76 6.65
C ARG A 69 -8.37 6.89 5.52
N PRO A 70 -8.73 7.50 4.37
CA PRO A 70 -7.76 7.77 3.33
C PRO A 70 -6.69 8.75 3.79
N ILE A 71 -5.43 8.44 3.51
CA ILE A 71 -4.30 9.36 3.67
C ILE A 71 -3.92 9.92 2.30
N LEU A 72 -3.75 9.05 1.31
CA LEU A 72 -3.49 9.44 -0.08
C LEU A 72 -4.40 8.63 -1.00
N ASP A 73 -5.39 9.30 -1.59
CA ASP A 73 -6.36 8.68 -2.51
C ASP A 73 -5.82 8.46 -3.92
N ASN A 74 -4.65 9.00 -4.24
CA ASN A 74 -4.09 8.86 -5.59
C ASN A 74 -2.59 9.09 -5.64
N ILE A 75 -1.86 7.99 -5.79
CA ILE A 75 -0.44 8.00 -6.07
C ILE A 75 -0.25 7.44 -7.48
N PRO A 76 -0.06 8.29 -8.51
CA PRO A 76 0.14 7.81 -9.87
C PRO A 76 1.50 7.11 -10.00
N ILE A 77 1.50 5.96 -10.64
CA ILE A 77 2.67 5.18 -11.02
C ILE A 77 2.75 5.18 -12.55
N TYR A 78 3.88 5.59 -13.10
CA TYR A 78 4.11 5.62 -14.54
C TYR A 78 4.47 4.22 -15.07
N GLY A 79 3.56 3.28 -14.88
CA GLY A 79 3.69 1.88 -15.28
C GLY A 79 2.63 1.05 -14.58
N ARG A 80 2.19 -0.03 -15.23
CA ARG A 80 1.27 -0.98 -14.61
C ARG A 80 1.99 -1.69 -13.48
N VAL A 81 1.42 -1.62 -12.29
CA VAL A 81 1.94 -2.30 -11.12
C VAL A 81 1.77 -3.81 -11.35
N ALA A 82 2.87 -4.55 -11.25
CA ALA A 82 2.89 -6.00 -11.37
C ALA A 82 2.90 -6.67 -10.00
N TYR A 83 3.66 -6.11 -9.06
CA TYR A 83 3.77 -6.63 -7.70
C TYR A 83 4.05 -5.51 -6.70
N ILE A 84 3.46 -5.61 -5.51
CA ILE A 84 3.76 -4.77 -4.34
C ILE A 84 4.01 -5.61 -3.11
N ASP A 85 4.90 -5.15 -2.23
CA ASP A 85 5.10 -5.76 -0.91
C ASP A 85 5.60 -4.76 0.11
N LEU A 86 5.27 -5.00 1.38
CA LEU A 86 5.77 -4.21 2.50
C LEU A 86 6.79 -5.04 3.27
N TYR A 87 7.94 -4.44 3.53
CA TYR A 87 8.95 -5.07 4.37
C TYR A 87 9.56 -4.05 5.32
N LYS A 88 10.00 -4.53 6.49
CA LYS A 88 10.59 -3.69 7.52
C LYS A 88 12.08 -4.01 7.64
N PRO A 89 12.98 -3.15 7.11
CA PRO A 89 14.40 -3.33 7.36
C PRO A 89 14.73 -3.04 8.83
N PRO A 90 15.76 -3.69 9.39
CA PRO A 90 16.12 -3.51 10.81
C PRO A 90 16.59 -2.09 11.14
N SER A 91 17.00 -1.31 10.14
CA SER A 91 17.42 0.08 10.30
C SER A 91 16.27 1.09 10.34
N SER A 92 15.05 0.71 9.93
CA SER A 92 13.91 1.63 9.81
C SER A 92 12.83 1.33 10.84
N PRO A 93 12.27 2.36 11.52
CA PRO A 93 11.15 2.17 12.42
C PRO A 93 9.86 1.81 11.68
N THR A 94 9.69 2.31 10.45
CA THR A 94 8.54 2.05 9.57
C THR A 94 8.91 1.10 8.43
N SER A 95 7.91 0.47 7.85
CA SER A 95 8.07 -0.41 6.68
C SER A 95 8.30 0.42 5.42
N LEU A 96 9.02 -0.18 4.49
CA LEU A 96 9.22 0.35 3.15
C LEU A 96 8.32 -0.40 2.17
N LEU A 97 7.85 0.32 1.15
CA LEU A 97 7.03 -0.25 0.09
C LEU A 97 7.91 -0.58 -1.10
N TYR A 98 8.00 -1.87 -1.41
CA TYR A 98 8.57 -2.36 -2.65
C TYR A 98 7.49 -2.39 -3.73
N ILE A 99 7.79 -1.83 -4.90
CA ILE A 99 6.92 -1.86 -6.08
C ILE A 99 7.73 -2.37 -7.25
N LEU A 100 7.13 -3.28 -8.01
CA LEU A 100 7.62 -3.74 -9.30
C LEU A 100 6.55 -3.50 -10.37
N THR A 101 6.97 -2.92 -11.50
CA THR A 101 6.10 -2.67 -12.65
C THR A 101 6.22 -3.78 -13.69
N GLU A 102 5.24 -3.88 -14.59
CA GLU A 102 5.27 -4.83 -15.71
C GLU A 102 6.45 -4.61 -16.67
N HIS A 103 6.99 -3.39 -16.71
CA HIS A 103 8.21 -3.06 -17.45
C HIS A 103 9.49 -3.38 -16.66
N GLN A 104 9.38 -4.20 -15.61
CA GLN A 104 10.49 -4.65 -14.76
C GLN A 104 11.30 -3.51 -14.12
N ARG A 105 10.67 -2.33 -13.94
CA ARG A 105 11.22 -1.24 -13.13
C ARG A 105 10.75 -1.40 -11.70
N TYR A 106 11.69 -1.41 -10.76
CA TYR A 106 11.40 -1.44 -9.34
C TYR A 106 11.62 -0.08 -8.69
N SER A 107 10.88 0.17 -7.63
CA SER A 107 11.05 1.33 -6.77
C SER A 107 10.82 0.94 -5.31
N ILE A 108 11.66 1.45 -4.42
CA ILE A 108 11.50 1.34 -2.97
C ILE A 108 11.07 2.69 -2.46
N LEU A 109 9.89 2.73 -1.84
CA LEU A 109 9.21 3.95 -1.43
C LEU A 109 9.09 4.02 0.09
N ARG A 110 9.19 5.24 0.62
CA ARG A 110 8.99 5.55 2.04
C ARG A 110 7.94 6.66 2.17
N PHE A 111 7.11 6.60 3.19
CA PHE A 111 6.25 7.71 3.57
C PHE A 111 7.02 8.72 4.44
N ASN A 112 7.01 9.99 4.06
CA ASN A 112 7.50 11.07 4.91
C ASN A 112 6.32 11.71 5.66
N PRO A 113 6.23 11.58 7.00
CA PRO A 113 5.11 12.12 7.76
C PRO A 113 5.09 13.65 7.85
N THR A 114 6.24 14.31 7.73
CA THR A 114 6.33 15.77 7.79
C THR A 114 5.77 16.42 6.54
N THR A 115 6.09 15.85 5.36
CA THR A 115 5.60 16.37 4.08
C THR A 115 4.30 15.70 3.63
N SER A 116 3.87 14.63 4.31
CA SER A 116 2.75 13.78 3.92
C SER A 116 2.85 13.29 2.46
N ALA A 117 4.08 13.07 1.99
CA ALA A 117 4.39 12.67 0.64
C ALA A 117 5.19 11.35 0.62
N ILE A 118 5.15 10.68 -0.52
CA ILE A 118 5.93 9.47 -0.74
C ILE A 118 7.28 9.85 -1.37
N GLU A 119 8.35 9.37 -0.78
CA GLU A 119 9.72 9.56 -1.24
C GLU A 119 10.25 8.26 -1.85
N THR A 120 10.91 8.38 -3.00
CA THR A 120 11.61 7.24 -3.61
C THR A 120 12.99 7.14 -3.00
N LEU A 121 13.26 6.04 -2.28
CA LEU A 121 14.58 5.77 -1.71
C LEU A 121 15.54 5.23 -2.75
N CYS A 122 15.07 4.30 -3.59
CA CYS A 122 15.83 3.82 -4.73
C CYS A 122 14.91 3.34 -5.84
N THR A 123 15.46 3.30 -7.04
CA THR A 123 14.82 2.75 -8.23
C THR A 123 15.84 2.00 -9.05
N GLY A 124 15.40 1.05 -9.88
CA GLY A 124 16.28 0.36 -10.80
C GLY A 124 15.53 -0.41 -11.88
N ASP A 125 16.31 -1.04 -12.75
CA ASP A 125 15.84 -1.79 -13.91
C ASP A 125 16.23 -3.26 -13.75
N LEU A 126 15.24 -4.16 -13.84
CA LEU A 126 15.40 -5.61 -13.79
C LEU A 126 15.20 -6.26 -15.16
N THR A 127 15.15 -5.47 -16.25
CA THR A 127 15.09 -6.03 -17.60
C THR A 127 16.35 -6.82 -17.90
N ASP A 128 16.17 -8.06 -18.35
CA ASP A 128 17.25 -8.86 -18.93
C ASP A 128 17.15 -8.77 -20.45
N ARG A 129 18.30 -8.60 -21.11
CA ARG A 129 18.37 -8.51 -22.57
C ARG A 129 18.06 -9.85 -23.25
N THR A 130 18.34 -10.95 -22.56
CA THR A 130 18.19 -12.31 -23.10
C THR A 130 16.98 -13.07 -22.57
N GLY A 131 16.48 -12.67 -21.40
CA GLY A 131 15.41 -13.34 -20.69
C GLY A 131 14.06 -13.16 -21.37
N ARG A 132 13.34 -14.27 -21.54
CA ARG A 132 11.92 -14.25 -21.90
C ARG A 132 11.09 -14.17 -20.63
N LEU A 133 10.07 -13.31 -20.63
CA LEU A 133 9.10 -13.24 -19.53
C LEU A 133 8.37 -14.57 -19.37
N SER A 134 8.13 -14.94 -18.11
CA SER A 134 7.31 -16.11 -17.76
C SER A 134 5.88 -15.96 -18.30
N SER A 135 5.25 -17.08 -18.66
CA SER A 135 3.83 -17.11 -19.04
C SER A 135 2.91 -16.71 -17.88
N GLU A 136 3.33 -17.04 -16.65
CA GLU A 136 2.57 -16.77 -15.42
C GLU A 136 2.71 -15.32 -14.95
N GLY A 137 3.48 -14.49 -15.67
CA GLY A 137 3.76 -13.12 -15.30
C GLY A 137 4.94 -12.97 -14.34
N ILE A 138 5.04 -11.78 -13.75
CA ILE A 138 6.14 -11.41 -12.87
C ILE A 138 5.79 -11.80 -11.44
N MET A 139 6.71 -12.50 -10.77
CA MET A 139 6.63 -12.79 -9.35
C MET A 139 7.82 -12.17 -8.63
N SER A 140 7.60 -11.74 -7.40
CA SER A 140 8.66 -11.29 -6.49
C SER A 140 8.33 -11.78 -5.09
N CYS A 141 9.34 -11.90 -4.23
CA CYS A 141 9.15 -12.21 -2.82
C CYS A 141 10.13 -11.37 -2.00
N VAL A 142 9.82 -11.08 -0.74
CA VAL A 142 10.76 -10.39 0.15
C VAL A 142 11.18 -11.34 1.28
N ASP A 143 12.48 -11.37 1.60
CA ASP A 143 12.97 -12.12 2.76
C ASP A 143 12.30 -11.62 4.04
N PRO A 144 11.79 -12.49 4.93
CA PRO A 144 11.17 -12.06 6.19
C PRO A 144 12.10 -11.24 7.10
N LYS A 145 13.43 -11.40 6.95
CA LYS A 145 14.44 -10.60 7.68
C LYS A 145 14.91 -9.38 6.90
N ALA A 146 14.26 -9.05 5.78
CA ALA A 146 14.55 -7.89 4.94
C ALA A 146 16.00 -7.80 4.46
N ARG A 147 16.65 -8.94 4.19
CA ARG A 147 18.04 -8.98 3.69
C ARG A 147 18.12 -8.95 2.17
N VAL A 148 17.14 -9.54 1.50
CA VAL A 148 17.06 -9.64 0.04
C VAL A 148 15.59 -9.54 -0.41
N ILE A 149 15.42 -9.12 -1.67
CA ILE A 149 14.18 -9.14 -2.44
C ILE A 149 14.45 -9.99 -3.67
#